data_AF-A0A3L7W4E6-F1
#
_entry.id   AF-A0A3L7W4E6-F1
#
_cell.length_a   1.000
_cell.length_b   1.000
_cell.length_c   1.000
_cell.angle_alpha   90.00
_cell.angle_beta   90.00
_cell.angle_gamma   90.00
#
_symmetry.space_group_name_H-M   'P 1'
#
loop_
_entity.id
_entity.type
_entity.pdbx_description
1 polymer ?
#
loop_
_entity_poly.entity_id
_entity_poly.type
_entity_poly.pdbx_seq_one_letter_code
_entity_poly.pdbx_strand_id
1 'polypeptide(L)'
;MGHVSRSESDLVDAIRHELAALIPERRCCQRIELAALADPGRRENIGAVRTIHLLTTRLDEEAHEVAGASAAARSLASARTAATPDAGQHCRRAYLRGRLLARGSLSLAAGRAHLELVLLPAEARFVATILRRESLSAIQRERRGRTVFVWKGEEAVLHLLRSLGGGAALSALEARGVGRQMRNSLNRVVNADTANLRRTIDAGLRQATAARRLLKAGAIDEGGAVGRVAIARMGEPDASLSELAEATGLSRSSVQRALAAIEAAARVLKEETLR
;
A
#
# COMPACT_ATOMS: atom_id res chain seq x y z
N MET A 1 -12.68 -26.22 -5.06
CA MET A 1 -12.29 -24.84 -4.69
C MET A 1 -12.73 -24.66 -3.25
N GLY A 2 -11.79 -24.67 -2.30
CA GLY A 2 -12.12 -24.58 -0.88
C GLY A 2 -12.64 -23.19 -0.53
N HIS A 3 -13.77 -23.11 0.17
CA HIS A 3 -14.28 -21.89 0.75
C HIS A 3 -13.22 -21.33 1.72
N VAL A 4 -12.65 -20.17 1.40
CA VAL A 4 -11.81 -19.41 2.34
C VAL A 4 -12.74 -18.91 3.45
N SER A 5 -12.39 -19.18 4.71
CA SER A 5 -13.18 -18.68 5.84
C SER A 5 -13.08 -17.15 5.92
N ARG A 6 -14.14 -16.48 6.36
CA ARG A 6 -14.20 -15.02 6.44
C ARG A 6 -13.06 -14.43 7.27
N SER A 7 -12.69 -15.10 8.36
CA SER A 7 -11.55 -14.77 9.22
C SER A 7 -10.18 -14.87 8.52
N GLU A 8 -10.00 -15.82 7.61
CA GLU A 8 -8.76 -15.97 6.84
C GLU A 8 -8.61 -14.82 5.82
N SER A 9 -9.69 -14.41 5.17
CA SER A 9 -9.68 -13.27 4.23
C SER A 9 -9.33 -11.95 4.94
N ASP A 10 -9.93 -11.72 6.11
CA ASP A 10 -9.69 -10.53 6.92
C ASP A 10 -8.21 -10.41 7.36
N LEU A 11 -7.59 -11.52 7.76
CA LEU A 11 -6.18 -11.54 8.12
C LEU A 11 -5.27 -11.25 6.92
N VAL A 12 -5.59 -11.78 5.73
CA VAL A 12 -4.84 -11.46 4.50
C VAL A 12 -4.88 -9.96 4.22
N ASP A 13 -6.04 -9.33 4.36
CA ASP A 13 -6.19 -7.90 4.12
C ASP A 13 -5.46 -7.06 5.18
N ALA A 14 -5.47 -7.47 6.45
CA ALA A 14 -4.67 -6.85 7.50
C ALA A 14 -3.16 -6.92 7.21
N ILE A 15 -2.63 -8.09 6.83
CA ILE A 15 -1.21 -8.24 6.47
C ILE A 15 -0.83 -7.32 5.28
N ARG A 16 -1.70 -7.21 4.28
CA ARG A 16 -1.47 -6.31 3.14
C ARG A 16 -1.48 -4.84 3.55
N HIS A 17 -2.40 -4.47 4.44
CA HIS A 17 -2.51 -3.11 4.94
C HIS A 17 -1.25 -2.71 5.74
N GLU A 18 -0.80 -3.58 6.64
CA GLU A 18 0.44 -3.40 7.39
C GLU A 18 1.66 -3.28 6.48
N LEU A 19 1.76 -4.15 5.48
CA LEU A 19 2.83 -4.06 4.49
C LEU A 19 2.76 -2.75 3.69
N ALA A 20 1.56 -2.25 3.37
CA ALA A 20 1.36 -0.97 2.69
C ALA A 20 1.62 0.26 3.57
N ALA A 21 1.55 0.11 4.90
CA ALA A 21 1.84 1.16 5.86
C ALA A 21 3.35 1.43 6.00
N LEU A 22 4.21 0.50 5.58
CA LEU A 22 5.66 0.66 5.57
C LEU A 22 6.09 1.64 4.47
N ILE A 23 6.22 2.91 4.82
CA ILE A 23 6.71 3.93 3.89
C ILE A 23 8.23 4.12 4.07
N PRO A 24 9.06 3.90 3.04
CA PRO A 24 10.49 4.15 3.14
C PRO A 24 10.82 5.61 3.45
N GLU A 25 11.88 5.81 4.24
CA GLU A 25 12.44 7.15 4.51
C GLU A 25 13.30 7.65 3.33
N ARG A 26 14.05 6.77 2.68
CA ARG A 26 15.00 7.14 1.62
C ARG A 26 14.29 7.40 0.30
N ARG A 27 14.61 8.52 -0.38
CA ARG A 27 14.04 8.88 -1.70
C ARG A 27 14.27 7.80 -2.77
N CYS A 28 15.42 7.12 -2.76
CA CYS A 28 15.69 6.01 -3.68
C CYS A 28 14.74 4.81 -3.49
N CYS A 29 14.38 4.49 -2.24
CA CYS A 29 13.38 3.47 -1.93
C CYS A 29 11.97 3.90 -2.31
N GLN A 30 11.62 5.16 -2.04
CA GLN A 30 10.32 5.72 -2.38
C GLN A 30 10.07 5.64 -3.89
N ARG A 31 11.05 6.07 -4.70
CA ARG A 31 10.98 6.02 -6.18
C ARG A 31 10.83 4.60 -6.70
N ILE A 32 11.66 3.67 -6.20
CA ILE A 32 11.66 2.30 -6.72
C ILE A 32 10.39 1.53 -6.33
N GLU A 33 9.85 1.80 -5.13
CA GLU A 33 8.59 1.21 -4.67
C GLU A 33 7.39 1.79 -5.43
N LEU A 34 7.34 3.10 -5.65
CA LEU A 34 6.31 3.74 -6.47
C LEU A 34 6.31 3.19 -7.91
N ALA A 35 7.49 3.07 -8.51
CA ALA A 35 7.62 2.47 -9.84
C ALA A 35 7.20 0.98 -9.87
N ALA A 36 7.49 0.23 -8.80
CA ALA A 36 7.05 -1.16 -8.65
C ALA A 36 5.54 -1.30 -8.40
N LEU A 37 4.86 -0.26 -7.91
CA LEU A 37 3.41 -0.22 -7.72
C LEU A 37 2.65 0.12 -9.03
N ALA A 38 3.34 0.69 -10.03
CA ALA A 38 2.73 1.28 -11.22
C ALA A 38 1.89 0.32 -12.08
N ASP A 39 2.21 -0.99 -12.10
CA ASP A 39 1.46 -2.02 -12.84
C ASP A 39 0.69 -2.93 -11.87
N PRO A 40 -0.57 -2.62 -11.50
CA PRO A 40 -1.37 -3.42 -10.55
C PRO A 40 -1.94 -4.71 -11.16
N GLY A 41 -1.74 -4.98 -12.45
CA GLY A 41 -2.38 -6.12 -13.09
C GLY A 41 -3.91 -6.05 -13.06
N ARG A 42 -4.59 -7.11 -12.59
CA ARG A 42 -6.06 -7.23 -12.59
C ARG A 42 -6.72 -7.05 -11.22
N ARG A 43 -5.95 -6.94 -10.14
CA ARG A 43 -6.49 -6.89 -8.77
C ARG A 43 -6.14 -5.54 -8.15
N GLU A 44 -7.16 -4.76 -7.81
CA GLU A 44 -6.97 -3.55 -7.02
C GLU A 44 -6.66 -3.94 -5.57
N ASN A 45 -5.54 -3.42 -5.06
CA ASN A 45 -5.17 -3.51 -3.66
C ASN A 45 -5.25 -2.10 -3.08
N ILE A 46 -6.20 -1.88 -2.17
CA ILE A 46 -6.44 -0.56 -1.56
C ILE A 46 -5.21 -0.07 -0.78
N GLY A 47 -4.46 -0.98 -0.16
CA GLY A 47 -3.17 -0.66 0.45
C GLY A 47 -2.19 -0.08 -0.57
N ALA A 48 -2.13 -0.65 -1.78
CA ALA A 48 -1.28 -0.12 -2.84
C ALA A 48 -1.69 1.30 -3.28
N VAL A 49 -2.99 1.59 -3.35
CA VAL A 49 -3.49 2.95 -3.70
C VAL A 49 -3.04 3.98 -2.67
N ARG A 50 -3.17 3.66 -1.38
CA ARG A 50 -2.66 4.50 -0.29
C ARG A 50 -1.15 4.73 -0.40
N THR A 51 -0.37 3.66 -0.57
CA THR A 51 1.10 3.77 -0.71
C THR A 51 1.47 4.63 -1.92
N ILE A 52 0.80 4.46 -3.06
CA ILE A 52 1.00 5.31 -4.25
C ILE A 52 0.76 6.78 -3.90
N HIS A 53 -0.37 7.10 -3.25
CA HIS A 53 -0.70 8.48 -2.86
C HIS A 53 0.39 9.10 -1.97
N LEU A 54 0.84 8.37 -0.94
CA LEU A 54 1.85 8.86 -0.01
C LEU A 54 3.22 9.03 -0.66
N LEU A 55 3.64 8.08 -1.52
CA LEU A 55 4.93 8.16 -2.21
C LEU A 55 4.94 9.29 -3.24
N THR A 56 3.87 9.43 -4.01
CA THR A 56 3.68 10.54 -4.98
C THR A 56 3.75 11.87 -4.25
N THR A 57 3.04 11.97 -3.12
CA THR A 57 3.05 13.12 -2.20
C THR A 57 4.45 13.46 -1.70
N ARG A 58 5.21 12.49 -1.20
CA ARG A 58 6.55 12.72 -0.62
C ARG A 58 7.62 13.02 -1.64
N LEU A 59 7.44 12.54 -2.87
CA LEU A 59 8.39 12.79 -3.95
C LEU A 59 8.17 14.15 -4.61
N ASP A 60 7.07 14.84 -4.29
CA ASP A 60 6.53 15.98 -5.05
C ASP A 60 6.44 15.68 -6.56
N GLU A 61 6.37 14.39 -6.89
CA GLU A 61 5.99 13.96 -8.20
C GLU A 61 4.48 14.27 -8.26
N GLU A 62 4.05 15.16 -9.14
CA GLU A 62 2.66 15.06 -9.57
C GLU A 62 2.47 13.66 -10.16
N ALA A 63 1.25 13.25 -10.47
CA ALA A 63 1.06 12.12 -11.38
C ALA A 63 1.57 12.52 -12.80
N HIS A 64 2.83 12.97 -12.92
CA HIS A 64 3.66 12.92 -14.08
C HIS A 64 3.67 11.45 -14.49
N GLU A 65 2.68 11.10 -15.29
CA GLU A 65 2.91 10.21 -16.40
C GLU A 65 4.28 10.60 -16.97
N VAL A 66 5.30 9.81 -16.68
CA VAL A 66 6.57 9.88 -17.38
C VAL A 66 6.17 9.71 -18.85
N ALA A 67 6.15 10.83 -19.57
CA ALA A 67 5.55 10.96 -20.88
C ALA A 67 6.08 9.83 -21.78
N GLY A 68 5.18 8.91 -22.17
CA GLY A 68 5.45 7.83 -23.13
C GLY A 68 5.81 6.44 -22.58
N ALA A 69 6.12 6.28 -21.28
CA ALA A 69 6.44 4.94 -20.74
C ALA A 69 5.21 4.27 -20.12
N SER A 70 4.83 3.07 -20.60
CA SER A 70 3.72 2.30 -20.01
C SER A 70 4.00 1.91 -18.55
N ALA A 71 2.94 1.66 -17.76
CA ALA A 71 3.05 1.17 -16.39
C ALA A 71 3.96 -0.08 -16.27
N ALA A 72 3.82 -1.02 -17.22
CA ALA A 72 4.65 -2.22 -17.30
C ALA A 72 6.12 -1.88 -17.60
N ALA A 73 6.40 -0.89 -18.45
CA ALA A 73 7.76 -0.46 -18.75
C ALA A 73 8.43 0.18 -17.53
N ARG A 74 7.70 0.99 -16.75
CA ARG A 74 8.19 1.57 -15.49
C ARG A 74 8.53 0.50 -14.45
N SER A 75 7.66 -0.50 -14.28
CA SER A 75 7.92 -1.65 -13.39
C SER A 75 9.12 -2.47 -13.84
N LEU A 76 9.29 -2.68 -15.14
CA LEU A 76 10.43 -3.40 -15.69
C LEU A 76 11.74 -2.63 -15.45
N ALA A 77 11.73 -1.32 -15.64
CA ALA A 77 12.90 -0.47 -15.39
C ALA A 77 13.31 -0.51 -13.91
N SER A 78 12.36 -0.41 -12.98
CA SER A 78 12.66 -0.51 -11.55
C SER A 78 13.17 -1.90 -11.16
N ALA A 79 12.64 -2.97 -11.77
CA ALA A 79 13.15 -4.32 -11.57
C ALA A 79 14.61 -4.46 -12.02
N ARG A 80 14.97 -3.87 -13.16
CA ARG A 80 16.35 -3.82 -13.66
C ARG A 80 17.27 -3.12 -12.67
N THR A 81 16.88 -1.93 -12.22
CA THR A 81 17.63 -1.14 -11.23
C THR A 81 17.81 -1.91 -9.92
N ALA A 82 16.76 -2.54 -9.39
CA ALA A 82 16.87 -3.32 -8.15
C ALA A 82 17.78 -4.55 -8.28
N ALA A 83 17.88 -5.13 -9.48
CA ALA A 83 18.67 -6.34 -9.71
C ALA A 83 20.18 -6.09 -9.87
N THR A 84 20.61 -4.84 -10.01
CA THR A 84 22.02 -4.51 -10.21
C THR A 84 22.85 -4.81 -8.94
N PRO A 85 24.17 -5.06 -9.08
CA PRO A 85 25.04 -5.31 -7.93
C PRO A 85 25.15 -4.13 -6.95
N ASP A 86 25.11 -2.90 -7.47
CA ASP A 86 25.23 -1.64 -6.74
C ASP A 86 23.93 -1.22 -6.03
N ALA A 87 22.79 -1.81 -6.38
CA ALA A 87 21.55 -1.56 -5.68
C ALA A 87 21.69 -1.93 -4.19
N GLY A 88 21.31 -1.03 -3.29
CA GLY A 88 21.27 -1.34 -1.87
C GLY A 88 20.17 -2.36 -1.54
N GLN A 89 20.37 -3.14 -0.46
CA GLN A 89 19.36 -4.06 0.07
C GLN A 89 18.01 -3.36 0.33
N HIS A 90 18.06 -2.12 0.81
CA HIS A 90 16.85 -1.31 1.04
C HIS A 90 16.03 -1.08 -0.25
N CYS A 91 16.69 -0.84 -1.39
CA CYS A 91 16.00 -0.67 -2.68
C CYS A 91 15.41 -1.98 -3.19
N ARG A 92 16.13 -3.10 -3.03
CA ARG A 92 15.63 -4.43 -3.38
C ARG A 92 14.37 -4.79 -2.62
N ARG A 93 14.38 -4.57 -1.30
CA ARG A 93 13.23 -4.81 -0.42
C ARG A 93 12.07 -3.88 -0.73
N ALA A 94 12.32 -2.59 -0.97
CA ALA A 94 11.29 -1.63 -1.39
C ALA A 94 10.64 -2.01 -2.73
N TYR A 95 11.45 -2.44 -3.71
CA TYR A 95 10.94 -2.97 -4.99
C TYR A 95 10.06 -4.21 -4.77
N LEU A 96 10.54 -5.22 -4.02
CA LEU A 96 9.77 -6.44 -3.76
C LEU A 96 8.46 -6.14 -3.03
N ARG A 97 8.47 -5.23 -2.06
CA ARG A 97 7.27 -4.81 -1.33
C ARG A 97 6.25 -4.16 -2.26
N GLY A 98 6.65 -3.15 -3.03
CA GLY A 98 5.77 -2.53 -4.02
C GLY A 98 5.23 -3.54 -5.02
N ARG A 99 6.08 -4.49 -5.45
CA ARG A 99 5.69 -5.50 -6.43
C ARG A 99 4.70 -6.51 -5.87
N LEU A 100 4.85 -6.93 -4.62
CA LEU A 100 3.92 -7.79 -3.89
C LEU A 100 2.60 -7.10 -3.59
N LEU A 101 2.62 -5.82 -3.20
CA LEU A 101 1.40 -5.05 -2.97
C LEU A 101 0.56 -4.97 -4.24
N ALA A 102 1.19 -4.80 -5.39
CA ALA A 102 0.47 -4.60 -6.65
C ALA A 102 0.21 -5.89 -7.45
N ARG A 103 1.02 -6.95 -7.36
CA ARG A 103 0.81 -8.22 -8.10
C ARG A 103 0.88 -9.49 -7.26
N GLY A 104 1.04 -9.36 -5.95
CA GLY A 104 1.09 -10.47 -5.01
C GLY A 104 -0.30 -10.94 -4.58
N SER A 105 -0.42 -12.24 -4.32
CA SER A 105 -1.60 -12.82 -3.69
C SER A 105 -1.21 -13.72 -2.54
N LEU A 106 -1.62 -13.32 -1.34
CA LEU A 106 -1.55 -14.16 -0.14
C LEU A 106 -2.88 -14.88 0.02
N SER A 107 -2.80 -16.15 0.39
CA SER A 107 -3.94 -17.01 0.70
C SER A 107 -3.62 -17.82 1.96
N LEU A 108 -4.65 -18.02 2.76
CA LEU A 108 -4.63 -18.80 3.98
C LEU A 108 -5.73 -19.85 3.83
N ALA A 109 -5.36 -21.13 3.94
CA ALA A 109 -6.32 -22.23 3.87
C ALA A 109 -5.91 -23.32 4.85
N ALA A 110 -6.82 -23.67 5.77
CA ALA A 110 -6.58 -24.71 6.78
C ALA A 110 -5.30 -24.49 7.58
N GLY A 111 -4.97 -23.23 7.88
CA GLY A 111 -3.75 -22.84 8.62
C GLY A 111 -2.45 -22.89 7.80
N ARG A 112 -2.53 -23.10 6.48
CA ARG A 112 -1.36 -23.04 5.59
C ARG A 112 -1.34 -21.72 4.83
N ALA A 113 -0.21 -21.02 4.91
CA ALA A 113 0.04 -19.82 4.12
C ALA A 113 0.59 -20.17 2.74
N HIS A 114 0.11 -19.46 1.73
CA HIS A 114 0.58 -19.56 0.36
C HIS A 114 0.57 -18.18 -0.28
N LEU A 115 1.75 -17.75 -0.75
CA LEU A 115 1.92 -16.47 -1.42
C LEU A 115 2.38 -16.70 -2.86
N GLU A 116 1.75 -16.02 -3.81
CA GLU A 116 2.17 -15.98 -5.21
C GLU A 116 2.52 -14.56 -5.64
N LEU A 117 3.54 -14.43 -6.50
CA LEU A 117 3.83 -13.21 -7.23
C LEU A 117 3.85 -13.51 -8.74
N VAL A 118 2.94 -12.88 -9.49
CA VAL A 118 2.71 -13.18 -10.92
C VAL A 118 3.23 -12.04 -11.79
N LEU A 119 4.24 -12.32 -12.62
CA LEU A 119 4.97 -11.32 -13.40
C LEU A 119 5.05 -11.67 -14.90
N LEU A 120 5.38 -10.67 -15.71
CA LEU A 120 5.83 -10.91 -17.08
C LEU A 120 7.21 -11.58 -17.07
N PRO A 121 7.51 -12.49 -18.01
CA PRO A 121 8.82 -13.17 -18.06
C PRO A 121 10.01 -12.20 -18.09
N ALA A 122 9.89 -11.10 -18.81
CA ALA A 122 10.93 -10.07 -18.93
C ALA A 122 11.28 -9.39 -17.59
N GLU A 123 10.30 -9.25 -16.69
CA GLU A 123 10.48 -8.72 -15.34
C GLU A 123 10.96 -9.81 -14.37
N ALA A 124 10.39 -11.02 -14.51
CA ALA A 124 10.66 -12.14 -13.62
C ALA A 124 12.14 -12.54 -13.54
N ARG A 125 12.91 -12.41 -14.64
CA ARG A 125 14.36 -12.65 -14.62
C ARG A 125 15.12 -11.74 -13.64
N PHE A 126 14.68 -10.48 -13.52
CA PHE A 126 15.28 -9.53 -12.59
C PHE A 126 14.84 -9.83 -11.16
N VAL A 127 13.55 -10.16 -10.97
CA VAL A 127 13.04 -10.58 -9.66
C VAL A 127 13.74 -11.84 -9.15
N ALA A 128 14.01 -12.83 -10.00
CA ALA A 128 14.79 -14.00 -9.61
C ALA A 128 16.20 -13.63 -9.11
N THR A 129 16.86 -12.65 -9.73
CA THR A 129 18.15 -12.12 -9.27
C THR A 129 18.03 -11.41 -7.93
N ILE A 130 17.00 -10.58 -7.74
CA ILE A 130 16.74 -9.88 -6.49
C ILE A 130 16.50 -10.89 -5.35
N LEU A 131 15.66 -11.91 -5.59
CA LEU A 131 15.36 -12.97 -4.63
C LEU A 131 16.61 -13.74 -4.22
N ARG A 132 17.48 -14.10 -5.16
CA ARG A 132 18.77 -14.75 -4.84
C ARG A 132 19.68 -13.87 -3.99
N ARG A 133 19.79 -12.57 -4.32
CA ARG A 133 20.62 -11.61 -3.57
C ARG A 133 20.13 -11.38 -2.14
N GLU A 134 18.82 -11.48 -1.92
CA GLU A 134 18.20 -11.34 -0.60
C GLU A 134 18.03 -12.68 0.13
N SER A 135 18.53 -13.78 -0.43
CA SER A 135 18.36 -15.14 0.11
C SER A 135 16.88 -15.54 0.34
N LEU A 136 15.99 -15.02 -0.50
CA LEU A 136 14.55 -15.25 -0.45
C LEU A 136 14.15 -16.35 -1.45
N SER A 137 14.22 -17.61 -1.02
CA SER A 137 13.89 -18.75 -1.88
C SER A 137 12.41 -18.79 -2.25
N ALA A 138 12.12 -18.94 -3.54
CA ALA A 138 10.77 -19.08 -4.07
C ALA A 138 10.72 -20.19 -5.12
N ILE A 139 9.61 -20.92 -5.18
CA ILE A 139 9.36 -21.89 -6.25
C ILE A 139 8.94 -21.12 -7.50
N GLN A 140 9.75 -21.19 -8.57
CA GLN A 140 9.43 -20.58 -9.85
C GLN A 140 8.63 -21.56 -10.73
N ARG A 141 7.52 -21.08 -11.32
CA ARG A 141 6.67 -21.83 -12.24
C ARG A 141 6.23 -20.95 -13.41
N GLU A 142 5.81 -21.58 -14.50
CA GLU A 142 5.16 -20.89 -15.61
C GLU A 142 3.66 -21.20 -15.62
N ARG A 143 2.85 -20.17 -15.86
CA ARG A 143 1.39 -20.28 -15.91
C ARG A 143 0.83 -19.28 -16.92
N ARG A 144 0.21 -19.77 -18.01
CA ARG A 144 -0.45 -18.95 -19.04
C ARG A 144 0.45 -17.81 -19.58
N GLY A 145 1.69 -18.13 -19.92
CA GLY A 145 2.68 -17.16 -20.43
C GLY A 145 3.19 -16.15 -19.40
N ARG A 146 2.97 -16.41 -18.10
CA ARG A 146 3.48 -15.62 -16.97
C ARG A 146 4.41 -16.46 -16.12
N THR A 147 5.36 -15.81 -15.47
CA THR A 147 6.19 -16.44 -14.43
C THR A 147 5.54 -16.20 -13.07
N VAL A 148 5.44 -17.24 -12.26
CA VAL A 148 4.87 -17.23 -10.92
C VAL A 148 5.94 -17.65 -9.93
N PHE A 149 6.25 -16.77 -8.98
CA PHE A 149 7.04 -17.11 -7.80
C PHE A 149 6.11 -17.50 -6.66
N VAL A 150 6.37 -18.63 -6.01
CA VAL A 150 5.50 -19.21 -4.99
C VAL A 150 6.27 -19.46 -3.70
N TRP A 151 5.74 -18.98 -2.58
CA TRP A 151 6.17 -19.31 -1.23
C TRP A 151 5.07 -20.15 -0.57
N LYS A 152 5.42 -21.37 -0.16
CA LYS A 152 4.51 -22.33 0.46
C LYS A 152 4.89 -22.53 1.92
N GLY A 153 3.88 -22.54 2.78
CA GLY A 153 4.07 -22.72 4.21
C GLY A 153 4.26 -21.39 4.92
N GLU A 154 3.90 -21.41 6.21
CA GLU A 154 3.95 -20.24 7.08
C GLU A 154 5.37 -19.68 7.20
N GLU A 155 6.36 -20.54 7.45
CA GLU A 155 7.76 -20.13 7.61
C GLU A 155 8.29 -19.34 6.42
N ALA A 156 8.08 -19.84 5.19
CA ALA A 156 8.55 -19.19 3.97
C ALA A 156 7.85 -17.82 3.75
N VAL A 157 6.55 -17.74 4.03
CA VAL A 157 5.77 -16.50 3.89
C VAL A 157 6.17 -15.48 4.97
N LEU A 158 6.31 -15.91 6.23
CA LEU A 158 6.75 -15.05 7.32
C LEU A 158 8.18 -14.54 7.10
N HIS A 159 9.10 -15.40 6.67
CA HIS A 159 10.47 -15.00 6.35
C HIS A 159 10.51 -13.92 5.27
N LEU A 160 9.73 -14.09 4.20
CA LEU A 160 9.58 -13.07 3.16
C LEU A 160 9.05 -11.76 3.74
N LEU A 161 7.91 -11.80 4.43
CA LEU A 161 7.27 -10.58 4.94
C LEU A 161 8.14 -9.84 5.98
N ARG A 162 8.86 -10.56 6.87
CA ARG A 162 9.82 -9.97 7.82
C ARG A 162 10.97 -9.27 7.08
N SER A 163 11.54 -9.91 6.07
CA SER A 163 12.60 -9.31 5.25
C SER A 163 12.17 -8.04 4.54
N LEU A 164 10.88 -7.88 4.24
CA LEU A 164 10.31 -6.69 3.63
C LEU A 164 9.90 -5.59 4.61
N GLY A 165 10.25 -5.73 5.89
CA GLY A 165 9.95 -4.75 6.93
C GLY A 165 8.66 -5.01 7.69
N GLY A 166 7.93 -6.09 7.39
CA GLY A 166 6.71 -6.48 8.11
C GLY A 166 6.96 -7.02 9.53
N GLY A 167 8.17 -6.89 10.07
CA GLY A 167 8.55 -7.48 11.36
C GLY A 167 7.63 -7.08 12.51
N ALA A 168 7.34 -5.78 12.68
CA ALA A 168 6.47 -5.30 13.76
C ALA A 168 5.02 -5.79 13.62
N ALA A 169 4.47 -5.76 12.40
CA ALA A 169 3.15 -6.25 12.08
C ALA A 169 3.01 -7.76 12.31
N LEU A 170 4.03 -8.53 11.92
CA LEU A 170 4.07 -9.98 12.13
C LEU A 170 4.25 -10.33 13.61
N SER A 171 5.08 -9.60 14.35
CA SER A 171 5.19 -9.77 15.80
C SER A 171 3.89 -9.45 16.52
N ALA A 172 3.12 -8.46 16.06
CA ALA A 172 1.78 -8.20 16.59
C ALA A 172 0.80 -9.35 16.28
N LEU A 173 0.92 -10.00 15.12
CA LEU A 173 0.14 -11.20 14.76
C LEU A 173 0.57 -12.44 15.56
N GLU A 174 1.86 -12.61 15.80
CA GLU A 174 2.43 -13.69 16.61
C GLU A 174 2.05 -13.55 18.09
N ALA A 175 2.16 -12.33 18.64
CA ALA A 175 1.72 -12.00 20.00
C ALA A 175 0.22 -12.21 20.22
N ARG A 176 -0.58 -12.14 19.14
CA ARG A 176 -2.03 -12.45 19.15
C ARG A 176 -2.34 -13.94 19.01
N GLY A 177 -1.33 -14.82 19.02
CA GLY A 177 -1.51 -16.28 19.02
C GLY A 177 -2.01 -16.87 17.69
N VAL A 178 -1.82 -16.14 16.57
CA VAL A 178 -2.32 -16.51 15.24
C VAL A 178 -1.76 -17.86 14.75
N GLY A 179 -0.62 -18.33 15.29
CA GLY A 179 -0.02 -19.61 14.90
C GLY A 179 -0.76 -20.88 15.38
N ARG A 180 -1.64 -20.81 16.39
CA ARG A 180 -2.31 -22.02 16.92
C ARG A 180 -3.82 -21.92 17.13
N GLN A 181 -4.42 -20.73 17.06
CA GLN A 181 -5.85 -20.52 17.35
C GLN A 181 -6.55 -19.61 16.33
N MET A 182 -6.27 -19.84 15.05
CA MET A 182 -6.74 -19.03 13.92
C MET A 182 -8.25 -19.15 13.57
N ARG A 183 -9.12 -19.59 14.49
CA ARG A 183 -10.55 -19.82 14.17
C ARG A 183 -11.61 -19.24 15.11
N ASN A 184 -11.34 -18.95 16.39
CA ASN A 184 -12.46 -18.79 17.33
C ASN A 184 -12.76 -17.37 17.86
N SER A 185 -11.93 -16.34 17.61
CA SER A 185 -12.15 -15.02 18.26
C SER A 185 -12.18 -13.79 17.35
N LEU A 186 -12.28 -13.92 16.03
CA LEU A 186 -12.37 -12.76 15.12
C LEU A 186 -13.77 -12.47 14.57
N ASN A 187 -14.81 -13.13 15.08
CA ASN A 187 -16.14 -13.11 14.45
C ASN A 187 -17.03 -11.88 14.74
N ARG A 188 -16.58 -10.85 15.48
CA ARG A 188 -17.45 -9.67 15.72
C ARG A 188 -16.83 -8.29 15.51
N VAL A 189 -15.51 -8.17 15.36
CA VAL A 189 -14.85 -6.85 15.21
C VAL A 189 -14.45 -6.58 13.76
N VAL A 190 -13.88 -7.56 13.05
CA VAL A 190 -13.27 -7.30 11.72
C VAL A 190 -14.30 -7.19 10.58
N ASN A 191 -15.48 -7.77 10.75
CA ASN A 191 -16.51 -7.83 9.70
C ASN A 191 -17.26 -6.51 9.44
N ALA A 192 -17.34 -5.64 10.45
CA ALA A 192 -17.86 -4.28 10.27
C ALA A 192 -16.76 -3.35 9.75
N ASP A 193 -15.51 -3.64 10.09
CA ASP A 193 -14.38 -2.77 9.80
C ASP A 193 -13.94 -2.87 8.34
N THR A 194 -13.79 -4.04 7.71
CA THR A 194 -13.19 -4.10 6.36
C THR A 194 -13.99 -3.32 5.28
N ALA A 195 -15.33 -3.44 5.25
CA ALA A 195 -16.16 -2.72 4.26
C ALA A 195 -16.34 -1.23 4.58
N ASN A 196 -16.33 -0.86 5.87
CA ASN A 196 -16.31 0.53 6.29
C ASN A 196 -14.92 1.15 6.04
N LEU A 197 -13.84 0.42 6.28
CA LEU A 197 -12.45 0.78 6.06
C LEU A 197 -12.19 1.05 4.58
N ARG A 198 -12.69 0.22 3.66
CA ARG A 198 -12.63 0.52 2.21
C ARG A 198 -13.28 1.87 1.89
N ARG A 199 -14.51 2.10 2.36
CA ARG A 199 -15.23 3.37 2.15
C ARG A 199 -14.51 4.57 2.80
N THR A 200 -13.95 4.37 3.99
CA THR A 200 -13.17 5.38 4.72
C THR A 200 -11.88 5.72 4.00
N ILE A 201 -11.14 4.73 3.50
CA ILE A 201 -9.91 4.95 2.72
C ILE A 201 -10.24 5.68 1.42
N ASP A 202 -11.27 5.25 0.69
CA ASP A 202 -11.66 5.92 -0.56
C ASP A 202 -12.08 7.38 -0.31
N ALA A 203 -12.85 7.63 0.76
CA ALA A 203 -13.22 8.99 1.17
C ALA A 203 -12.00 9.82 1.56
N GLY A 204 -11.12 9.26 2.39
CA GLY A 204 -9.91 9.94 2.85
C GLY A 204 -8.92 10.26 1.72
N LEU A 205 -8.76 9.36 0.74
CA LEU A 205 -7.95 9.62 -0.46
C LEU A 205 -8.54 10.73 -1.33
N ARG A 206 -9.86 10.77 -1.50
CA ARG A 206 -10.54 11.89 -2.20
C ARG A 206 -10.33 13.20 -1.46
N GLN A 207 -10.46 13.20 -0.13
CA GLN A 207 -10.23 14.37 0.72
C GLN A 207 -8.79 14.84 0.67
N ALA A 208 -7.82 13.93 0.73
CA ALA A 208 -6.39 14.25 0.61
C ALA A 208 -6.04 14.85 -0.77
N THR A 209 -6.65 14.33 -1.84
CA THR A 209 -6.50 14.88 -3.19
C THR A 209 -7.10 16.27 -3.31
N ALA A 210 -8.27 16.50 -2.71
CA ALA A 210 -8.93 17.80 -2.64
C ALA A 210 -8.09 18.82 -1.84
N ALA A 211 -7.63 18.43 -0.65
CA ALA A 211 -6.74 19.20 0.21
C ALA A 211 -5.49 19.68 -0.53
N ARG A 212 -4.80 18.77 -1.23
CA ARG A 212 -3.60 19.09 -2.03
C ARG A 212 -3.89 20.16 -3.09
N ARG A 213 -4.99 20.02 -3.82
CA ARG A 213 -5.37 20.97 -4.87
C ARG A 213 -5.64 22.37 -4.30
N LEU A 214 -6.37 22.43 -3.19
CA LEU A 214 -6.70 23.70 -2.53
C LEU A 214 -5.48 24.41 -1.98
N LEU A 215 -4.57 23.67 -1.32
CA LEU A 215 -3.30 24.22 -0.83
C LEU A 215 -2.47 24.79 -1.99
N LYS A 216 -2.30 24.02 -3.07
CA LYS A 216 -1.53 24.45 -4.24
C LYS A 216 -2.13 25.71 -4.91
N ALA A 217 -3.46 25.83 -4.91
CA ALA A 217 -4.16 26.98 -5.45
C ALA A 217 -4.17 28.20 -4.51
N GLY A 218 -3.64 28.08 -3.29
CA GLY A 218 -3.75 29.13 -2.26
C GLY A 218 -5.20 29.35 -1.78
N ALA A 219 -6.10 28.41 -2.04
CA ALA A 219 -7.53 28.52 -1.75
C ALA A 219 -7.88 28.23 -0.28
N ILE A 220 -6.93 27.70 0.50
CA ILE A 220 -7.04 27.54 1.95
C ILE A 220 -5.74 27.98 2.64
N ASP A 221 -5.88 28.65 3.78
CA ASP A 221 -4.75 29.06 4.62
C ASP A 221 -4.13 27.85 5.33
N GLU A 222 -2.84 27.61 5.07
CA GLU A 222 -2.01 26.55 5.67
C GLU A 222 -1.94 26.63 7.20
N GLY A 223 -1.87 27.85 7.76
CA GLY A 223 -1.76 28.06 9.20
C GLY A 223 -3.08 27.87 9.96
N GLY A 224 -4.21 28.02 9.26
CA GLY A 224 -5.55 27.89 9.83
C GLY A 224 -5.96 26.46 10.16
N ALA A 225 -7.05 26.30 10.91
CA ALA A 225 -7.57 24.99 11.29
C ALA A 225 -7.87 24.07 10.08
N VAL A 226 -8.36 24.64 8.98
CA VAL A 226 -8.63 23.90 7.73
C VAL A 226 -7.33 23.46 7.06
N GLY A 227 -6.31 24.34 6.97
CA GLY A 227 -4.99 24.01 6.43
C GLY A 227 -4.29 22.92 7.24
N ARG A 228 -4.30 23.01 8.57
CA ARG A 228 -3.71 21.99 9.45
C ARG A 228 -4.36 20.62 9.26
N VAL A 229 -5.70 20.57 9.14
CA VAL A 229 -6.42 19.31 8.85
C VAL A 229 -6.16 18.82 7.42
N ALA A 230 -6.04 19.72 6.44
CA ALA A 230 -5.68 19.39 5.07
C ALA A 230 -4.29 18.71 5.00
N ILE A 231 -3.29 19.30 5.67
CA ILE A 231 -1.93 18.76 5.77
C ILE A 231 -1.95 17.39 6.47
N ALA A 232 -2.62 17.27 7.60
CA ALA A 232 -2.72 16.01 8.35
C ALA A 232 -3.41 14.90 7.52
N ARG A 233 -4.53 15.22 6.85
CA ARG A 233 -5.25 14.26 6.00
C ARG A 233 -4.44 13.82 4.77
N MET A 234 -3.60 14.69 4.21
CA MET A 234 -2.66 14.31 3.13
C MET A 234 -1.56 13.37 3.61
N GLY A 235 -1.10 13.53 4.86
CA GLY A 235 -0.14 12.63 5.48
C GLY A 235 -0.74 11.29 5.90
N GLU A 236 -2.00 11.30 6.36
CA GLU A 236 -2.71 10.13 6.88
C GLU A 236 -4.13 10.00 6.28
N PRO A 237 -4.25 9.50 5.03
CA PRO A 237 -5.54 9.39 4.35
C PRO A 237 -6.52 8.43 5.02
N ASP A 238 -6.03 7.46 5.78
CA ASP A 238 -6.81 6.43 6.47
C ASP A 238 -7.08 6.72 7.94
N ALA A 239 -6.49 7.79 8.50
CA ALA A 239 -6.74 8.19 9.87
C ALA A 239 -8.23 8.48 10.14
N SER A 240 -8.73 7.97 11.25
CA SER A 240 -10.03 8.33 11.80
C SER A 240 -10.06 9.82 12.17
N LEU A 241 -11.27 10.34 12.41
CA LEU A 241 -11.44 11.71 12.89
C LEU A 241 -10.76 11.94 14.25
N SER A 242 -10.65 10.90 15.07
CA SER A 242 -9.99 10.96 16.38
C SER A 242 -8.47 11.04 16.24
N GLU A 243 -7.87 10.23 15.37
CA GLU A 243 -6.43 10.26 15.10
C GLU A 243 -6.00 11.59 14.48
N LEU A 244 -6.79 12.12 13.53
CA LEU A 244 -6.55 13.46 12.98
C LEU A 244 -6.70 14.57 14.03
N ALA A 245 -7.64 14.42 14.97
CA ALA A 245 -7.85 15.38 16.06
C ALA A 245 -6.63 15.42 16.98
N GLU A 246 -6.09 14.25 17.31
CA GLU A 246 -4.85 14.13 18.08
C GLU A 246 -3.65 14.75 17.32
N ALA A 247 -3.44 14.37 16.06
CA ALA A 247 -2.34 14.88 15.24
C ALA A 247 -2.37 16.41 15.05
N THR A 248 -3.57 17.02 15.05
CA THR A 248 -3.76 18.46 14.87
C THR A 248 -4.00 19.21 16.18
N GLY A 249 -4.12 18.54 17.32
CA GLY A 249 -4.54 19.17 18.58
C GLY A 249 -5.90 19.88 18.49
N LEU A 250 -6.78 19.44 17.59
CA LEU A 250 -8.14 19.97 17.42
C LEU A 250 -9.17 19.01 18.02
N SER A 251 -10.39 19.48 18.27
CA SER A 251 -11.48 18.57 18.65
C SER A 251 -11.94 17.76 17.43
N ARG A 252 -12.47 16.55 17.68
CA ARG A 252 -13.06 15.68 16.63
C ARG A 252 -14.11 16.40 15.77
N SER A 253 -14.94 17.25 16.38
CA SER A 253 -15.96 18.02 15.66
C SER A 253 -15.37 19.13 14.80
N SER A 254 -14.28 19.76 15.24
CA SER A 254 -13.54 20.74 14.43
C SER A 254 -12.86 20.08 13.23
N VAL A 255 -12.27 18.90 13.39
CA VAL A 255 -11.73 18.12 12.27
C VAL A 255 -12.82 17.77 11.25
N GLN A 256 -13.98 17.29 11.72
CA GLN A 256 -15.10 16.96 10.84
C GLN A 256 -15.57 18.17 10.02
N ARG A 257 -15.71 19.35 10.65
CA ARG A 257 -16.06 20.59 9.95
C ARG A 257 -15.00 21.01 8.94
N ALA A 258 -13.72 20.90 9.30
CA ALA A 258 -12.62 21.22 8.39
C ALA A 258 -12.60 20.32 7.15
N LEU A 259 -12.81 19.01 7.30
CA LEU A 259 -12.91 18.09 6.17
C LEU A 259 -14.12 18.41 5.26
N ALA A 260 -15.27 18.74 5.84
CA ALA A 260 -16.43 19.20 5.06
C ALA A 260 -16.14 20.50 4.29
N ALA A 261 -15.40 21.43 4.91
CA ALA A 261 -14.96 22.67 4.25
C ALA A 261 -14.00 22.41 3.08
N ILE A 262 -13.05 21.48 3.23
CA ILE A 262 -12.14 21.04 2.16
C ILE A 262 -12.95 20.48 0.98
N GLU A 263 -13.92 19.60 1.23
CA GLU A 263 -14.75 19.02 0.16
C GLU A 263 -15.61 20.07 -0.54
N ALA A 264 -16.17 21.03 0.21
CA ALA A 264 -16.95 22.12 -0.35
C ALA A 264 -16.09 23.04 -1.23
N ALA A 265 -14.95 23.50 -0.71
CA ALA A 265 -14.03 24.38 -1.46
C ALA A 265 -13.50 23.70 -2.73
N ALA A 266 -13.20 22.40 -2.67
CA ALA A 266 -12.73 21.67 -3.85
C ALA A 266 -13.81 21.49 -4.93
N ARG A 267 -15.10 21.57 -4.58
CA ARG A 267 -16.20 21.57 -5.55
C ARG A 267 -16.27 22.90 -6.29
N VAL A 268 -16.19 24.02 -5.56
CA VAL A 268 -16.18 25.37 -6.13
C VAL A 268 -15.01 25.56 -7.11
N LEU A 269 -13.80 25.17 -6.70
CA LEU A 269 -12.60 25.29 -7.55
C LEU A 269 -12.71 24.49 -8.86
N LYS A 270 -13.35 23.31 -8.83
CA LYS A 270 -13.60 22.51 -10.05
C LYS A 270 -14.58 23.20 -11.01
N GLU A 271 -15.61 23.85 -10.48
CA GLU A 271 -16.61 24.57 -11.27
C GLU A 271 -16.01 25.82 -11.92
N GLU A 272 -15.08 26.50 -11.25
CA GLU A 272 -14.34 27.65 -11.79
C GLU A 272 -13.33 27.26 -12.88
N THR A 273 -12.71 26.08 -12.77
CA THR A 273 -11.73 25.60 -13.78
C THR A 273 -12.40 25.07 -15.06
N LEU A 274 -13.70 24.74 -15.01
CA LEU A 274 -14.48 24.26 -16.17
C LEU A 274 -15.21 25.38 -16.94
N ARG A 275 -15.17 26.61 -16.43
CA ARG A 275 -15.71 27.81 -17.09
C ARG A 275 -14.62 28.52 -17.87
#